data_AF-A0AAD4DZJ7-F1
#
_entry.id   AF-A0AAD4DZJ7-F1
#
_cell.length_a   1.000
_cell.length_b   1.000
_cell.length_c   1.000
_cell.angle_alpha   90.00
_cell.angle_beta   90.00
_cell.angle_gamma   90.00
#
_symmetry.space_group_name_H-M   'P 1'
#
loop_
_entity.id
_entity.type
_entity.pdbx_description
1 polymer ?
#
loop_
_entity_poly.entity_id
_entity_poly.type
_entity_poly.pdbx_seq_one_letter_code
_entity_poly.pdbx_strand_id
1 'polypeptide(L)'
;MPKEIEKTLTNRARNFIWDNEGKSQVSLDILCAPIDEGGKNMMHLTHRNDAIELMWLKGLLKPEQERPPWAFFANTLIAKYIKPAPTVHPTVKINLFLQSWKPLTRKLPPSLQRIIKAAKTYHVKWDACIIPPQVARQLPIWFHIGANQNLNKLNNYYYANCLRDKHNVRTVGDIEVITSPMPQGHLNKKECECDRCNKERTQYNCNKPYRC
;
A
#
# COMPACT_ATOMS: atom_id res chain seq x y z
N MET A 1 -11.78 -18.12 4.35
CA MET A 1 -12.25 -19.52 4.21
C MET A 1 -11.92 -20.05 2.82
N PRO A 2 -11.62 -21.36 2.63
CA PRO A 2 -11.56 -21.96 1.29
C PRO A 2 -12.90 -21.83 0.55
N LYS A 3 -12.86 -21.60 -0.77
CA LYS A 3 -14.07 -21.36 -1.57
C LYS A 3 -15.03 -22.54 -1.59
N GLU A 4 -14.51 -23.76 -1.56
CA GLU A 4 -15.36 -24.96 -1.58
C GLU A 4 -16.19 -25.08 -0.31
N ILE A 5 -15.57 -24.83 0.86
CA ILE A 5 -16.30 -24.82 2.14
C ILE A 5 -17.37 -23.72 2.15
N GLU A 6 -17.04 -22.53 1.65
CA GLU A 6 -18.00 -21.42 1.54
C GLU A 6 -19.21 -21.80 0.68
N LYS A 7 -18.99 -22.39 -0.50
CA LYS A 7 -20.08 -22.88 -1.36
C LYS A 7 -20.91 -23.97 -0.68
N THR A 8 -20.27 -24.95 -0.05
CA THR A 8 -20.97 -26.04 0.64
C THR A 8 -21.84 -25.52 1.78
N LEU A 9 -21.32 -24.59 2.59
CA LEU A 9 -22.08 -24.00 3.69
C LEU A 9 -23.23 -23.12 3.19
N THR A 10 -23.00 -22.32 2.15
CA THR A 10 -24.06 -21.52 1.51
C THR A 10 -25.17 -22.45 0.97
N ASN A 11 -24.83 -23.53 0.30
CA ASN A 11 -25.80 -24.50 -0.21
C ASN A 11 -26.57 -25.20 0.92
N ARG A 12 -25.87 -25.63 1.98
CA ARG A 12 -26.52 -26.23 3.15
C ARG A 12 -27.50 -25.28 3.82
N ALA A 13 -27.12 -24.01 3.99
CA ALA A 13 -27.98 -23.01 4.58
C ALA A 13 -29.21 -22.72 3.69
N ARG A 14 -29.05 -22.69 2.37
CA ARG A 14 -30.19 -22.55 1.44
C ARG A 14 -31.13 -23.75 1.48
N ASN A 15 -30.58 -24.97 1.49
CA ASN A 15 -31.38 -26.18 1.57
C ASN A 15 -32.14 -26.26 2.90
N PHE A 16 -31.51 -25.84 4.00
CA PHE A 16 -32.15 -25.78 5.31
C PHE A 16 -33.35 -24.83 5.34
N ILE A 17 -33.27 -23.65 4.71
CA ILE A 17 -34.40 -22.70 4.65
C ILE A 17 -35.61 -23.28 3.91
N TRP A 18 -35.37 -24.22 2.99
CA TRP A 18 -36.41 -24.87 2.20
C TRP A 18 -36.65 -26.32 2.62
N ASP A 19 -36.31 -26.71 3.85
CA ASP A 19 -36.52 -28.05 4.40
C ASP A 19 -35.99 -29.22 3.53
N ASN A 20 -34.96 -28.96 2.73
CA ASN A 20 -34.45 -29.85 1.66
C ASN A 20 -35.49 -30.21 0.57
N GLU A 21 -36.62 -29.51 0.53
CA GLU A 21 -37.66 -29.66 -0.47
C GLU A 21 -37.37 -28.77 -1.69
N GLY A 22 -36.79 -29.40 -2.73
CA GLY A 22 -36.70 -28.79 -4.05
C GLY A 22 -35.67 -27.66 -4.23
N LYS A 23 -35.74 -26.99 -5.38
CA LYS A 23 -34.85 -25.87 -5.72
C LYS A 23 -35.41 -24.57 -5.12
N SER A 24 -34.54 -23.82 -4.43
CA SER A 24 -34.82 -22.47 -3.93
C SER A 24 -35.50 -21.60 -4.98
N GLN A 25 -36.74 -21.19 -4.73
CA GLN A 25 -37.49 -20.30 -5.64
C GLN A 25 -37.05 -18.83 -5.54
N VAL A 26 -36.37 -18.48 -4.46
CA VAL A 26 -35.89 -17.12 -4.17
C VAL A 26 -34.38 -17.04 -4.41
N SER A 27 -33.89 -15.89 -4.90
CA SER A 27 -32.47 -15.63 -5.08
C SER A 27 -31.73 -15.55 -3.73
N LEU A 28 -30.40 -15.73 -3.75
CA LEU A 28 -29.61 -15.60 -2.52
C LEU A 28 -29.72 -14.18 -1.95
N ASP A 29 -29.71 -13.17 -2.82
CA ASP A 29 -29.70 -11.77 -2.44
C ASP A 29 -30.97 -11.39 -1.67
N ILE A 30 -32.14 -11.86 -2.12
CA ILE A 30 -33.41 -11.64 -1.43
C ILE A 30 -33.45 -12.39 -0.09
N LEU A 31 -32.93 -13.63 -0.03
CA LEU A 31 -32.84 -14.37 1.24
C LEU A 31 -31.96 -13.63 2.26
N CYS A 32 -30.89 -13.00 1.79
CA CYS A 32 -29.98 -12.21 2.62
C CYS A 32 -30.52 -10.82 2.98
N ALA A 33 -31.57 -10.34 2.31
CA ALA A 33 -32.15 -9.03 2.57
C ALA A 33 -32.83 -8.96 3.96
N PRO A 34 -33.01 -7.73 4.49
CA PRO A 34 -33.77 -7.49 5.70
C PRO A 34 -35.21 -8.03 5.66
N ILE A 35 -35.77 -8.37 6.82
CA ILE A 35 -37.14 -8.93 6.92
C ILE A 35 -38.18 -7.93 6.44
N ASP A 36 -37.95 -6.65 6.68
CA ASP A 36 -38.74 -5.50 6.22
C ASP A 36 -38.76 -5.33 4.70
N GLU A 37 -37.72 -5.80 4.00
CA GLU A 37 -37.67 -5.85 2.53
C GLU A 37 -38.21 -7.17 1.97
N GLY A 38 -38.84 -8.01 2.81
CA GLY A 38 -39.36 -9.33 2.42
C GLY A 38 -38.29 -10.43 2.39
N GLY A 39 -37.09 -10.16 2.91
CA GLY A 39 -36.02 -11.12 3.04
C GLY A 39 -36.12 -12.00 4.29
N LYS A 40 -35.10 -12.84 4.52
CA LYS A 40 -35.02 -13.75 5.67
C LYS A 40 -33.85 -13.44 6.60
N ASN A 41 -33.15 -12.32 6.39
CA ASN A 41 -31.93 -11.98 7.13
C ASN A 41 -30.89 -13.12 7.12
N MET A 42 -30.82 -13.89 6.03
CA MET A 42 -29.86 -14.96 5.89
C MET A 42 -28.44 -14.39 5.80
N MET A 43 -27.50 -14.93 6.57
CA MET A 43 -26.12 -14.44 6.54
C MET A 43 -25.45 -14.72 5.19
N HIS A 44 -24.97 -13.65 4.53
CA HIS A 44 -24.18 -13.77 3.31
C HIS A 44 -22.71 -14.12 3.62
N LEU A 45 -22.34 -15.39 3.49
CA LEU A 45 -21.01 -15.89 3.87
C LEU A 45 -19.85 -15.22 3.12
N THR A 46 -20.01 -14.91 1.84
CA THR A 46 -18.98 -14.22 1.04
C THR A 46 -18.67 -12.83 1.60
N HIS A 47 -19.69 -11.98 1.78
CA HIS A 47 -19.51 -10.66 2.37
C HIS A 47 -18.99 -10.71 3.80
N ARG A 48 -19.41 -11.67 4.62
CA ARG A 48 -18.83 -11.89 5.95
C ARG A 48 -17.34 -12.22 5.89
N ASN A 49 -16.94 -13.12 4.99
CA ASN A 49 -15.53 -13.48 4.80
C ASN A 49 -14.73 -12.27 4.34
N ASP A 50 -15.23 -11.50 3.36
CA ASP A 50 -14.59 -10.28 2.90
C ASP A 50 -14.46 -9.25 4.03
N ALA A 51 -15.48 -9.07 4.86
CA ALA A 51 -15.44 -8.18 6.02
C ALA A 51 -14.35 -8.60 7.03
N ILE A 52 -14.19 -9.91 7.27
CA ILE A 52 -13.08 -10.42 8.09
C ILE A 52 -11.73 -10.02 7.48
N GLU A 53 -11.54 -10.21 6.17
CA GLU A 53 -10.30 -9.85 5.49
C GLU A 53 -10.05 -8.32 5.49
N LEU A 54 -11.11 -7.50 5.44
CA LEU A 54 -11.03 -6.05 5.61
C LEU A 54 -10.63 -5.64 7.04
N MET A 55 -11.02 -6.40 8.06
CA MET A 55 -10.55 -6.17 9.43
C MET A 55 -9.06 -6.47 9.59
N TRP A 56 -8.56 -7.51 8.94
CA TRP A 56 -7.12 -7.75 8.84
C TRP A 56 -6.41 -6.62 8.08
N LEU A 57 -6.99 -6.18 6.96
CA LEU A 57 -6.47 -5.02 6.20
C LEU A 57 -6.38 -3.77 7.08
N LYS A 58 -7.40 -3.48 7.89
CA LYS A 58 -7.37 -2.35 8.84
C LYS A 58 -6.15 -2.43 9.76
N GLY A 59 -5.82 -3.62 10.26
CA GLY A 59 -4.60 -3.85 11.05
C GLY A 59 -3.31 -3.56 10.26
N LEU A 60 -3.26 -3.95 8.99
CA LEU A 60 -2.11 -3.66 8.11
C LEU A 60 -1.92 -2.15 7.87
N LEU A 61 -3.03 -1.41 7.74
CA LEU A 61 -3.05 0.02 7.42
C LEU A 61 -2.82 0.95 8.62
N LYS A 62 -2.84 0.42 9.85
CA LYS A 62 -2.59 1.22 11.05
C LYS A 62 -1.22 1.92 11.02
N PRO A 63 -1.08 3.08 11.71
CA PRO A 63 0.22 3.69 11.98
C PRO A 63 1.18 2.70 12.61
N GLU A 64 2.48 2.90 12.42
CA GLU A 64 3.52 1.96 12.87
C GLU A 64 3.44 1.66 14.37
N GLN A 65 3.13 2.67 15.19
CA GLN A 65 3.03 2.56 16.65
C GLN A 65 1.86 1.68 17.12
N GLU A 66 0.79 1.58 16.33
CA GLU A 66 -0.40 0.78 16.66
C GLU A 66 -0.49 -0.51 15.83
N ARG A 67 0.51 -0.77 14.98
CA ARG A 67 0.45 -1.87 14.03
C ARG A 67 0.65 -3.19 14.76
N PRO A 68 -0.21 -4.20 14.54
CA PRO A 68 -0.03 -5.50 15.15
C PRO A 68 1.25 -6.18 14.63
N PRO A 69 1.93 -7.02 15.44
CA PRO A 69 3.21 -7.63 15.07
C PRO A 69 3.20 -8.37 13.73
N TRP A 70 2.11 -9.09 13.42
CA TRP A 70 1.97 -9.83 12.16
C TRP A 70 2.02 -8.94 10.92
N ALA A 71 1.61 -7.66 11.03
CA ALA A 71 1.54 -6.76 9.89
C ALA A 71 2.93 -6.27 9.44
N PHE A 72 3.92 -6.26 10.34
CA PHE A 72 5.32 -6.05 9.95
C PHE A 72 5.82 -7.19 9.06
N PHE A 73 5.56 -8.44 9.43
CA PHE A 73 5.86 -9.61 8.60
C PHE A 73 5.09 -9.61 7.28
N ALA A 74 3.82 -9.19 7.30
CA ALA A 74 3.04 -9.05 6.08
C ALA A 74 3.67 -8.05 5.09
N ASN A 75 4.08 -6.88 5.59
CA ASN A 75 4.73 -5.85 4.77
C ASN A 75 6.06 -6.34 4.18
N THR A 76 6.89 -7.04 4.95
CA THR A 76 8.16 -7.60 4.44
C THR A 76 7.93 -8.66 3.36
N LEU A 77 6.93 -9.53 3.52
CA LEU A 77 6.55 -10.50 2.48
C LEU A 77 6.03 -9.81 1.21
N ILE A 78 5.19 -8.79 1.36
CA ILE A 78 4.67 -8.00 0.24
C ILE A 78 5.82 -7.30 -0.50
N ALA A 79 6.76 -6.71 0.23
CA ALA A 79 7.94 -6.04 -0.33
C ALA A 79 8.93 -7.01 -1.00
N LYS A 80 9.00 -8.26 -0.53
CA LYS A 80 9.83 -9.31 -1.12
C LYS A 80 9.30 -9.75 -2.49
N TYR A 81 7.98 -9.97 -2.61
CA TYR A 81 7.36 -10.50 -3.81
C TYR A 81 6.71 -9.39 -4.65
N ILE A 82 7.51 -8.63 -5.40
CA ILE A 82 7.04 -7.55 -6.29
C ILE A 82 7.07 -8.01 -7.75
N LYS A 83 6.21 -7.41 -8.58
CA LYS A 83 6.31 -7.56 -10.04
C LYS A 83 7.68 -7.06 -10.54
N PRO A 84 8.23 -7.67 -11.61
CA PRO A 84 9.57 -7.29 -12.10
C PRO A 84 9.64 -5.87 -12.66
N ALA A 85 8.53 -5.31 -13.14
CA ALA A 85 8.45 -3.95 -13.66
C ALA A 85 7.36 -3.14 -12.93
N PRO A 86 7.64 -1.88 -12.52
CA PRO A 86 8.95 -1.20 -12.59
C PRO A 86 9.96 -1.81 -11.59
N THR A 87 11.26 -1.65 -11.85
CA THR A 87 12.31 -2.04 -10.89
C THR A 87 12.21 -1.13 -9.67
N VAL A 88 11.93 -1.70 -8.50
CA VAL A 88 11.82 -0.96 -7.23
C VAL A 88 12.95 -1.39 -6.31
N HIS A 89 13.75 -0.43 -5.85
CA HIS A 89 14.85 -0.69 -4.92
C HIS A 89 14.32 -1.24 -3.58
N PRO A 90 14.96 -2.24 -2.96
CA PRO A 90 14.47 -2.86 -1.73
C PRO A 90 14.19 -1.87 -0.58
N THR A 91 15.05 -0.87 -0.42
CA THR A 91 14.99 0.08 0.72
C THR A 91 13.83 1.07 0.65
N VAL A 92 13.17 1.22 -0.51
CA VAL A 92 12.07 2.18 -0.69
C VAL A 92 10.69 1.53 -0.66
N LYS A 93 10.61 0.23 -0.40
CA LYS A 93 9.35 -0.52 -0.35
C LYS A 93 8.75 -0.40 1.04
N ILE A 94 7.97 0.65 1.25
CA ILE A 94 7.44 1.01 2.56
C ILE A 94 6.01 0.49 2.71
N ASN A 95 5.10 0.90 1.81
CA ASN A 95 3.69 0.57 1.94
C ASN A 95 3.02 0.45 0.56
N LEU A 96 2.33 -0.67 0.36
CA LEU A 96 1.59 -0.98 -0.86
C LEU A 96 0.48 0.05 -1.19
N PHE A 97 -0.17 0.60 -0.17
CA PHE A 97 -1.33 1.49 -0.32
C PHE A 97 -0.95 2.96 -0.45
N LEU A 98 0.32 3.29 -0.23
CA LEU A 98 0.85 4.65 -0.36
C LEU A 98 1.80 4.79 -1.57
N GLN A 99 2.05 3.68 -2.28
CA GLN A 99 2.99 3.63 -3.40
C GLN A 99 2.37 2.93 -4.62
N SER A 100 2.89 3.23 -5.81
CA SER A 100 2.34 2.79 -7.09
C SER A 100 2.80 1.39 -7.55
N TRP A 101 3.78 0.78 -6.87
CA TRP A 101 4.27 -0.55 -7.20
C TRP A 101 3.29 -1.65 -6.77
N LYS A 102 3.32 -2.80 -7.46
CA LYS A 102 2.34 -3.88 -7.25
C LYS A 102 3.03 -5.20 -6.88
N PRO A 103 2.53 -5.93 -5.87
CA PRO A 103 3.07 -7.21 -5.48
C PRO A 103 2.65 -8.29 -6.46
N LEU A 104 3.44 -9.36 -6.50
CA LEU A 104 3.11 -10.59 -7.19
C LEU A 104 2.22 -11.46 -6.27
N THR A 105 0.91 -11.18 -6.28
CA THR A 105 -0.06 -11.80 -5.37
C THR A 105 0.01 -13.33 -5.34
N ARG A 106 0.28 -13.99 -6.47
CA ARG A 106 0.37 -15.46 -6.55
C ARG A 106 1.46 -16.08 -5.66
N LYS A 107 2.53 -15.35 -5.35
CA LYS A 107 3.63 -15.84 -4.48
C LYS A 107 3.42 -15.54 -3.00
N LEU A 108 2.37 -14.80 -2.65
CA LEU A 108 2.06 -14.48 -1.26
C LEU A 108 1.33 -15.64 -0.57
N PRO A 109 1.43 -15.77 0.76
CA PRO A 109 0.60 -16.70 1.52
C PRO A 109 -0.91 -16.48 1.26
N PRO A 110 -1.74 -17.54 1.30
CA PRO A 110 -3.17 -17.44 1.00
C PRO A 110 -3.93 -16.38 1.81
N SER A 111 -3.52 -16.11 3.05
CA SER A 111 -4.10 -15.04 3.88
C SER A 111 -3.88 -13.65 3.25
N LEU A 112 -2.65 -13.30 2.93
CA LEU A 112 -2.32 -12.02 2.29
C LEU A 112 -2.96 -11.88 0.90
N GLN A 113 -3.10 -12.98 0.16
CA GLN A 113 -3.82 -12.97 -1.11
C GLN A 113 -5.28 -12.54 -0.93
N ARG A 114 -5.96 -13.05 0.10
CA ARG A 114 -7.35 -12.70 0.41
C ARG A 114 -7.48 -11.25 0.86
N ILE A 115 -6.59 -10.77 1.74
CA ILE A 115 -6.53 -9.37 2.17
C ILE A 115 -6.38 -8.43 0.96
N ILE A 116 -5.41 -8.69 0.08
CA ILE A 116 -5.16 -7.85 -1.11
C ILE A 116 -6.34 -7.95 -2.10
N LYS A 117 -6.98 -9.12 -2.21
CA LYS A 117 -8.16 -9.29 -3.06
C LYS A 117 -9.33 -8.48 -2.52
N ALA A 118 -9.63 -8.59 -1.23
CA ALA A 118 -10.69 -7.80 -0.58
C ALA A 118 -10.42 -6.30 -0.76
N ALA A 119 -9.19 -5.84 -0.52
CA ALA A 119 -8.80 -4.45 -0.75
C ALA A 119 -9.11 -3.97 -2.18
N LYS A 120 -8.88 -4.81 -3.20
CA LYS A 120 -9.19 -4.49 -4.60
C LYS A 120 -10.70 -4.51 -4.89
N THR A 121 -11.41 -5.51 -4.37
CA THR A 121 -12.86 -5.66 -4.58
C THR A 121 -13.63 -4.47 -4.03
N TYR A 122 -13.24 -3.97 -2.85
CA TYR A 122 -13.88 -2.81 -2.21
C TYR A 122 -13.15 -1.49 -2.50
N HIS A 123 -12.28 -1.46 -3.52
CA HIS A 123 -11.57 -0.25 -3.96
C HIS A 123 -10.88 0.54 -2.84
N VAL A 124 -10.32 -0.16 -1.85
CA VAL A 124 -9.62 0.46 -0.73
C VAL A 124 -8.41 1.21 -1.26
N LYS A 125 -8.42 2.53 -1.08
CA LYS A 125 -7.39 3.47 -1.50
C LYS A 125 -7.17 4.48 -0.39
N TRP A 126 -6.01 5.13 -0.41
CA TRP A 126 -5.84 6.35 0.37
C TRP A 126 -6.76 7.42 -0.22
N ASP A 127 -7.71 7.89 0.57
CA ASP A 127 -8.61 8.98 0.21
C ASP A 127 -8.68 9.95 1.38
N ALA A 128 -8.30 11.19 1.12
CA ALA A 128 -8.28 12.24 2.12
C ALA A 128 -8.74 13.53 1.44
N CYS A 129 -9.84 14.10 1.94
CA CYS A 129 -10.37 15.36 1.42
C CYS A 129 -9.41 16.53 1.67
N ILE A 130 -8.73 16.51 2.82
CA ILE A 130 -7.69 17.47 3.20
C ILE A 130 -6.55 16.71 3.87
N ILE A 131 -5.32 16.91 3.42
CA ILE A 131 -4.12 16.30 4.00
C ILE A 131 -3.33 17.40 4.72
N PRO A 132 -3.18 17.34 6.06
CA PRO A 132 -2.34 18.28 6.78
C PRO A 132 -0.88 18.20 6.30
N PRO A 133 -0.14 19.33 6.22
CA PRO A 133 1.24 19.33 5.74
C PRO A 133 2.16 18.36 6.50
N GLN A 134 1.94 18.20 7.81
CA GLN A 134 2.71 17.26 8.64
C GLN A 134 2.51 15.81 8.20
N VAL A 135 1.29 15.44 7.79
CA VAL A 135 0.96 14.11 7.28
C VAL A 135 1.50 13.93 5.87
N ALA A 136 1.37 14.96 5.01
CA ALA A 136 1.91 14.93 3.66
C ALA A 136 3.42 14.68 3.66
N ARG A 137 4.16 15.33 4.57
CA ARG A 137 5.60 15.14 4.75
C ARG A 137 6.01 13.72 5.13
N GLN A 138 5.13 12.95 5.76
CA GLN A 138 5.39 11.55 6.15
C GLN A 138 5.16 10.55 5.01
N LEU A 139 4.54 10.97 3.90
CA LEU A 139 4.28 10.08 2.78
C LEU A 139 5.58 9.65 2.10
N PRO A 140 5.64 8.41 1.56
CA PRO A 140 6.81 7.93 0.85
C PRO A 140 6.99 8.68 -0.47
N ILE A 141 8.15 9.29 -0.70
CA ILE A 141 8.40 10.07 -1.93
C ILE A 141 8.62 9.16 -3.15
N TRP A 142 9.28 8.02 -2.95
CA TRP A 142 9.57 7.08 -4.02
C TRP A 142 8.33 6.32 -4.42
N PHE A 143 8.05 6.25 -5.73
CA PHE A 143 6.84 5.61 -6.26
C PHE A 143 5.56 6.14 -5.59
N HIS A 144 5.53 7.43 -5.24
CA HIS A 144 4.42 8.06 -4.53
C HIS A 144 3.06 7.80 -5.21
N ILE A 145 1.99 7.60 -4.44
CA ILE A 145 0.64 7.30 -4.94
C ILE A 145 0.08 8.36 -5.90
N GLY A 146 0.41 9.63 -5.68
CA GLY A 146 0.03 10.75 -6.55
C GLY A 146 1.00 11.02 -7.70
N ALA A 147 2.06 10.22 -7.88
CA ALA A 147 3.06 10.47 -8.92
C ALA A 147 2.54 10.07 -10.32
N ASN A 148 2.65 11.00 -11.27
CA ASN A 148 2.40 10.70 -12.69
C ASN A 148 3.53 9.85 -13.31
N GLN A 149 3.37 9.43 -14.56
CA GLN A 149 4.36 8.60 -15.25
C GLN A 149 5.73 9.29 -15.38
N ASN A 150 5.78 10.61 -15.55
CA ASN A 150 7.03 11.35 -15.67
C ASN A 150 7.81 11.39 -14.35
N LEU A 151 7.12 11.65 -13.24
CA LEU A 151 7.70 11.55 -11.90
C LEU A 151 8.18 10.13 -11.59
N ASN A 152 7.43 9.10 -12.03
CA ASN A 152 7.84 7.73 -11.83
C ASN A 152 9.13 7.33 -12.57
N LYS A 153 9.45 7.99 -13.70
CA LYS A 153 10.74 7.79 -14.40
C LYS A 153 11.92 8.28 -13.57
N LEU A 154 11.72 9.31 -12.74
CA LEU A 154 12.77 9.88 -11.90
C LEU A 154 13.19 8.94 -10.76
N ASN A 155 12.32 8.02 -10.32
CA ASN A 155 12.60 7.09 -9.22
C ASN A 155 13.82 6.19 -9.46
N ASN A 156 14.16 5.93 -10.72
CA ASN A 156 15.30 5.08 -11.13
C ASN A 156 16.35 5.86 -11.91
N TYR A 157 16.27 7.19 -11.93
CA TYR A 157 17.28 8.03 -12.55
C TYR A 157 18.56 8.04 -11.71
N TYR A 158 19.70 8.37 -12.31
CA TYR A 158 21.00 8.19 -11.65
C TYR A 158 21.15 9.02 -10.36
N TYR A 159 20.52 10.20 -10.27
CA TYR A 159 20.49 11.00 -9.05
C TYR A 159 19.69 10.34 -7.91
N ALA A 160 18.65 9.57 -8.25
CA ALA A 160 17.81 8.92 -7.25
C ALA A 160 18.58 7.88 -6.43
N ASN A 161 19.65 7.29 -6.96
CA ASN A 161 20.53 6.39 -6.20
C ASN A 161 21.24 7.16 -5.08
N CYS A 162 21.80 8.34 -5.39
CA CYS A 162 22.48 9.15 -4.38
C CYS A 162 21.49 9.61 -3.30
N LEU A 163 20.33 10.13 -3.71
CA LEU A 163 19.29 10.55 -2.78
C LEU A 163 18.81 9.40 -1.88
N ARG A 164 18.64 8.19 -2.42
CA ARG A 164 18.20 7.02 -1.64
C ARG A 164 19.26 6.42 -0.73
N ASP A 165 20.50 6.31 -1.20
CA ASP A 165 21.52 5.48 -0.56
C ASP A 165 22.50 6.30 0.27
N LYS A 166 22.75 7.56 -0.12
CA LYS A 166 23.67 8.48 0.60
C LYS A 166 22.92 9.46 1.48
N HIS A 167 21.89 10.11 0.93
CA HIS A 167 21.08 11.08 1.67
C HIS A 167 19.91 10.45 2.44
N ASN A 168 19.70 9.12 2.30
CA ASN A 168 18.65 8.35 2.96
C ASN A 168 17.25 8.95 2.80
N VAL A 169 16.95 9.57 1.65
CA VAL A 169 15.63 10.12 1.36
C VAL A 169 14.61 9.00 1.31
N ARG A 170 13.53 9.11 2.09
CA ARG A 170 12.42 8.15 2.13
C ARG A 170 11.06 8.83 2.01
N THR A 171 10.93 10.02 2.54
CA THR A 171 9.66 10.75 2.68
C THR A 171 9.62 12.04 1.88
N VAL A 172 8.43 12.62 1.72
CA VAL A 172 8.24 13.95 1.12
C VAL A 172 8.93 15.03 1.96
N GLY A 173 8.95 14.90 3.28
CA GLY A 173 9.66 15.82 4.17
C GLY A 173 11.17 15.80 3.94
N ASP A 174 11.75 14.62 3.70
CA ASP A 174 13.20 14.49 3.44
C ASP A 174 13.59 15.23 2.16
N ILE A 175 12.78 15.12 1.10
CA ILE A 175 13.08 15.84 -0.15
C ILE A 175 12.88 17.34 0.01
N GLU A 176 11.89 17.79 0.79
CA GLU A 176 11.66 19.22 1.08
C GLU A 176 12.89 19.85 1.75
N VAL A 177 13.48 19.16 2.72
CA VAL A 177 14.73 19.58 3.38
C VAL A 177 15.88 19.68 2.37
N ILE A 178 16.02 18.72 1.46
CA ILE A 178 17.06 18.77 0.42
C ILE A 178 16.77 19.88 -0.60
N THR A 179 15.52 20.15 -0.94
CA THR A 179 15.19 21.24 -1.87
C THR A 179 15.20 22.62 -1.23
N SER A 180 15.58 22.72 0.05
CA SER A 180 15.69 24.01 0.74
C SER A 180 16.68 24.93 0.02
N PRO A 181 16.45 26.27 0.07
CA PRO A 181 17.28 27.23 -0.64
C PRO A 181 18.77 27.01 -0.41
N MET A 182 19.54 27.05 -1.50
CA MET A 182 21.00 26.94 -1.42
C MET A 182 21.59 28.18 -0.74
N PRO A 183 22.68 28.03 0.03
CA PRO A 183 23.36 29.16 0.65
C PRO A 183 23.92 30.13 -0.40
N GLN A 184 24.14 31.38 -0.01
CA GLN A 184 24.80 32.37 -0.86
C GLN A 184 26.19 31.85 -1.29
N GLY A 185 26.55 32.08 -2.56
CA GLY A 185 27.80 31.58 -3.13
C GLY A 185 27.77 30.11 -3.57
N HIS A 186 26.61 29.44 -3.55
CA HIS A 186 26.47 28.15 -4.22
C HIS A 186 26.72 28.27 -5.73
N LEU A 187 27.46 27.31 -6.27
CA LEU A 187 27.81 27.23 -7.69
C LEU A 187 27.40 25.86 -8.23
N ASN A 188 26.76 25.82 -9.39
CA ASN A 188 26.36 24.57 -10.07
C ASN A 188 27.56 23.87 -10.74
N LYS A 189 28.66 23.68 -9.99
CA LYS A 189 29.90 23.03 -10.45
C LYS A 189 30.44 22.06 -9.40
N LYS A 190 31.30 21.14 -9.84
CA LYS A 190 31.85 20.07 -9.00
C LYS A 190 32.65 20.62 -7.83
N GLU A 191 33.32 21.74 -8.01
CA GLU A 191 34.18 22.43 -7.06
C GLU A 191 33.41 23.44 -6.19
N CYS A 192 32.09 23.29 -6.02
CA CYS A 192 31.36 24.18 -5.10
C CYS A 192 31.81 23.94 -3.66
N GLU A 193 32.29 24.98 -3.00
CA GLU A 193 32.81 24.95 -1.62
C GLU A 193 31.83 25.55 -0.60
N CYS A 194 30.56 25.73 -0.96
CA CYS A 194 29.59 26.21 0.01
C CYS A 194 29.40 25.21 1.17
N ASP A 195 29.00 25.72 2.33
CA ASP A 195 28.86 24.95 3.57
C ASP A 195 28.01 23.69 3.36
N ARG A 196 26.92 23.82 2.60
CA ARG A 196 26.04 22.70 2.29
C ARG A 196 26.73 21.62 1.47
N CYS A 197 27.39 21.98 0.37
CA CYS A 197 28.09 21.00 -0.46
C CYS A 197 29.25 20.33 0.30
N ASN A 198 29.98 21.08 1.12
CA ASN A 198 31.05 20.53 1.95
C ASN A 198 30.51 19.57 3.00
N LYS A 199 29.43 19.93 3.70
CA LYS A 199 28.74 19.05 4.65
C LYS A 199 28.23 17.78 3.97
N GLU A 200 27.67 17.89 2.77
CA GLU A 200 27.18 16.72 2.05
C GLU A 200 28.30 15.77 1.60
N ARG A 201 29.48 16.30 1.24
CA ARG A 201 30.68 15.49 0.96
C ARG A 201 31.19 14.78 2.21
N THR A 202 31.32 15.50 3.32
CA THR A 202 31.94 14.97 4.55
C THR A 202 31.00 14.04 5.30
N GLN A 203 29.71 14.39 5.44
CA GLN A 203 28.76 13.65 6.24
C GLN A 203 28.12 12.47 5.49
N TYR A 204 27.77 12.66 4.21
CA TYR A 204 27.03 11.66 3.43
C TYR A 204 27.90 10.96 2.38
N ASN A 205 29.19 11.32 2.28
CA ASN A 205 30.09 10.81 1.24
C ASN A 205 29.49 10.98 -0.17
N CYS A 206 28.87 12.14 -0.41
CA CYS A 206 28.25 12.49 -1.68
C CYS A 206 29.30 13.05 -2.65
N ASN A 207 29.49 12.38 -3.79
CA ASN A 207 30.50 12.78 -4.78
C ASN A 207 30.12 14.04 -5.58
N LYS A 208 28.82 14.33 -5.73
CA LYS A 208 28.31 15.44 -6.55
C LYS A 208 27.13 16.16 -5.86
N PRO A 209 27.37 16.82 -4.71
CA PRO A 209 26.31 17.53 -3.96
C PRO A 209 25.53 18.54 -4.82
N TYR A 210 26.24 19.29 -5.66
CA TYR A 210 25.65 20.31 -6.55
C TYR A 210 24.63 19.78 -7.58
N ARG A 211 24.48 18.45 -7.72
CA ARG A 211 23.48 17.83 -8.61
C ARG A 211 22.40 17.07 -7.86
N CYS A 212 22.51 16.94 -6.54
CA CYS A 212 21.53 16.28 -5.69
C CYS A 212 20.47 17.29 -5.25
#